data_AF-A0A6P0TLZ1-F1
#
_entry.id   AF-A0A6P0TLZ1-F1
#
_cell.length_a   1.000
_cell.length_b   1.000
_cell.length_c   1.000
_cell.angle_alpha   90.00
_cell.angle_beta   90.00
_cell.angle_gamma   90.00
#
_symmetry.space_group_name_H-M   'P 1'
#
loop_
_entity.id
_entity.type
_entity.pdbx_description
1 polymer ?
#
loop_
_entity_poly.entity_id
_entity_poly.type
_entity_poly.pdbx_seq_one_letter_code
_entity_poly.pdbx_strand_id
1 'polypeptide(L)'
;MRFDWDDQKSQILEQQRGYSLSDVAAILSGDYVERMKQDDPEQFIAIGYLRDTLLSVIYELRYDEEGEYIWLITYWKSTKRERALYEQYFY
;
A
#
# COMPACT_ATOMS: atom_id res chain seq x y z
N MET A 1 9.05 -9.97 -4.16
CA MET A 1 8.67 -9.46 -2.83
C MET A 1 7.64 -10.40 -2.25
N ARG A 2 7.74 -10.77 -0.97
CA ARG A 2 6.71 -11.56 -0.26
C ARG A 2 5.72 -10.59 0.35
N PHE A 3 4.44 -10.87 0.21
CA PHE A 3 3.36 -10.04 0.74
C PHE A 3 2.46 -10.89 1.61
N ASP A 4 1.98 -10.31 2.70
CA ASP A 4 1.01 -10.94 3.58
C ASP A 4 0.09 -9.88 4.20
N TRP A 5 -1.06 -10.31 4.72
CA TRP A 5 -2.09 -9.45 5.30
C TRP A 5 -3.07 -10.24 6.16
N ASP A 6 -3.90 -9.53 6.90
CA ASP A 6 -5.06 -10.13 7.56
C ASP A 6 -6.18 -10.38 6.53
N ASP A 7 -6.53 -11.64 6.29
CA ASP A 7 -7.53 -12.04 5.30
C ASP A 7 -8.92 -11.48 5.59
N GLN A 8 -9.34 -11.49 6.87
CA GLN A 8 -10.64 -10.97 7.26
C GLN A 8 -10.73 -9.46 6.99
N LYS A 9 -9.64 -8.73 7.28
CA LYS A 9 -9.52 -7.30 6.99
C LYS A 9 -9.50 -7.04 5.50
N SER A 10 -8.77 -7.85 4.72
CA SER A 10 -8.75 -7.76 3.25
C SER A 10 -10.16 -7.85 2.68
N GLN A 11 -10.95 -8.83 3.13
CA GLN A 11 -12.33 -9.02 2.70
C GLN A 11 -13.24 -7.83 3.09
N ILE A 12 -13.10 -7.29 4.30
CA ILE A 12 -13.85 -6.11 4.74
C ILE A 12 -13.50 -4.89 3.87
N LEU A 13 -12.21 -4.69 3.59
CA LEU A 13 -11.76 -3.57 2.77
C LEU A 13 -12.24 -3.70 1.32
N GLU A 14 -12.25 -4.90 0.76
CA GLU A 14 -12.80 -5.16 -0.58
C GLU A 14 -14.28 -4.76 -0.66
N GLN A 15 -15.09 -5.19 0.31
CA GLN A 15 -16.51 -4.83 0.36
C GLN A 15 -16.74 -3.32 0.54
N GLN A 16 -15.88 -2.64 1.31
CA GLN A 16 -16.04 -1.21 1.60
C GLN A 16 -15.44 -0.28 0.54
N ARG A 17 -14.37 -0.70 -0.13
CA ARG A 17 -13.50 0.18 -0.94
C ARG A 17 -13.22 -0.35 -2.35
N GLY A 18 -13.63 -1.58 -2.65
CA GLY A 18 -13.70 -2.15 -4.00
C GLY A 18 -12.52 -3.04 -4.42
N TYR A 19 -11.46 -3.12 -3.61
CA TYR A 19 -10.27 -3.95 -3.89
C TYR A 19 -9.83 -4.74 -2.66
N SER A 20 -9.33 -5.96 -2.86
CA SER A 20 -8.66 -6.71 -1.80
C SER A 20 -7.26 -6.16 -1.53
N LEU A 21 -6.65 -6.51 -0.40
CA LEU A 21 -5.23 -6.17 -0.16
C LEU A 21 -4.29 -6.87 -1.15
N SER A 22 -4.69 -8.05 -1.67
CA SER A 22 -3.97 -8.75 -2.74
C SER A 22 -3.92 -7.92 -4.04
N ASP A 23 -5.06 -7.37 -4.46
CA ASP A 23 -5.12 -6.50 -5.65
C ASP A 23 -4.24 -5.26 -5.47
N VAL A 24 -4.30 -4.68 -4.29
CA VAL A 24 -3.60 -3.45 -3.93
C VAL A 24 -2.08 -3.65 -3.83
N ALA A 25 -1.62 -4.85 -3.48
CA ALA A 25 -0.19 -5.19 -3.46
C ALA A 25 0.47 -5.02 -4.83
N ALA A 26 -0.28 -5.08 -5.93
CA ALA A 26 0.24 -4.83 -7.28
C ALA A 26 0.85 -3.43 -7.44
N ILE A 27 0.43 -2.44 -6.64
CA ILE A 27 1.01 -1.08 -6.64
C ILE A 27 2.50 -1.12 -6.31
N LEU A 28 2.89 -1.98 -5.37
CA LEU A 28 4.28 -2.12 -4.92
C LEU A 28 5.17 -2.83 -5.95
N SER A 29 4.58 -3.32 -7.04
CA SER A 29 5.31 -3.89 -8.18
C SER A 29 5.42 -2.93 -9.38
N GLY A 30 4.79 -1.74 -9.30
CA GLY A 30 4.82 -0.72 -10.35
C GLY A 30 5.51 0.58 -9.88
N ASP A 31 5.21 1.68 -10.56
CA ASP A 31 5.71 3.01 -10.18
C ASP A 31 4.90 3.59 -9.02
N TYR A 32 5.55 3.79 -7.87
CA TYR A 32 4.95 4.36 -6.68
C TYR A 32 5.86 5.38 -6.00
N VAL A 33 5.25 6.34 -5.30
CA VAL A 33 5.95 7.22 -4.35
C VAL A 33 5.85 6.60 -2.96
N GLU A 34 6.99 6.38 -2.34
CA GLU A 34 7.08 5.93 -0.96
C GLU A 34 7.31 7.10 0.01
N ARG A 35 6.72 6.98 1.20
CA ARG A 35 6.99 7.85 2.35
C ARG A 35 6.99 7.05 3.63
N MET A 36 7.92 7.35 4.51
CA MET A 36 7.85 6.92 5.90
C MET A 36 6.66 7.60 6.60
N LYS A 37 5.81 6.80 7.25
CA LYS A 37 4.65 7.24 8.02
C LYS A 37 4.94 7.27 9.52
N GLN A 38 5.58 6.21 10.00
CA GLN A 38 5.93 5.99 11.40
C GLN A 38 7.21 5.16 11.46
N ASP A 39 8.03 5.36 12.48
CA ASP A 39 9.34 4.73 12.67
C ASP A 39 9.36 3.61 13.71
N ASP A 40 8.41 3.59 14.65
CA ASP A 40 8.29 2.51 15.63
C ASP A 40 6.81 2.12 15.86
N PRO A 41 6.31 1.01 15.28
CA PRO A 41 6.97 0.18 14.27
C PRO A 41 7.11 0.93 12.93
N GLU A 42 8.08 0.51 12.10
CA GLU A 42 8.30 1.10 10.77
C GLU A 42 7.10 0.87 9.85
N GLN A 43 6.39 1.95 9.56
CA GLN A 43 5.28 1.98 8.61
C GLN A 43 5.58 2.92 7.46
N PHE A 44 5.22 2.47 6.26
CA PHE A 44 5.37 3.22 5.02
C PHE A 44 4.01 3.47 4.40
N ILE A 45 3.89 4.57 3.66
CA ILE A 45 2.80 4.81 2.72
C ILE A 45 3.39 4.72 1.31
N ALA A 46 2.85 3.82 0.49
CA ALA A 46 3.04 3.81 -0.95
C ALA A 46 1.85 4.47 -1.64
N ILE A 47 2.12 5.39 -2.57
CA ILE A 47 1.13 6.05 -3.40
C ILE A 47 1.39 5.64 -4.84
N GLY A 48 0.44 4.98 -5.48
CA GLY A 48 0.62 4.54 -6.86
C GLY A 48 -0.68 4.11 -7.52
N TYR A 49 -0.59 3.84 -8.81
CA TYR A 49 -1.76 3.49 -9.61
C TYR A 49 -2.05 2.00 -9.54
N LEU A 50 -3.30 1.67 -9.21
CA LEU A 50 -3.91 0.39 -9.54
C LEU A 50 -4.88 0.62 -10.70
N ARG A 51 -4.46 0.21 -11.91
CA ARG A 51 -5.17 0.55 -13.16
C ARG A 51 -5.32 2.07 -13.26
N ASP A 52 -6.55 2.58 -13.37
CA ASP A 52 -6.83 4.02 -13.49
C ASP A 52 -7.04 4.73 -12.14
N THR A 53 -6.90 4.02 -11.01
CA THR A 53 -7.16 4.57 -9.67
C THR A 53 -5.85 4.78 -8.92
N LEU A 54 -5.56 6.03 -8.55
CA LEU A 54 -4.46 6.34 -7.63
C LEU A 54 -4.89 5.99 -6.21
N LEU A 55 -4.16 5.08 -5.58
CA LEU A 55 -4.39 4.61 -4.22
C LEU A 55 -3.17 4.87 -3.34
N SER A 56 -3.45 5.06 -2.06
CA SER A 56 -2.46 5.16 -1.00
C SER A 56 -2.58 3.92 -0.11
N VAL A 57 -1.47 3.26 0.19
CA VAL A 57 -1.39 1.97 0.88
C VAL A 57 -0.45 2.09 2.06
N ILE A 58 -0.87 1.64 3.24
CA ILE A 58 0.02 1.49 4.39
C ILE A 58 0.50 0.05 4.47
N TYR A 59 1.80 -0.13 4.65
CA TYR A 59 2.41 -1.42 4.95
C TYR A 59 3.56 -1.29 5.96
N GLU A 60 3.97 -2.44 6.49
CA GLU A 60 5.14 -2.61 7.37
C GLU A 60 6.13 -3.57 6.71
N LEU A 61 7.42 -3.41 7.01
CA LEU A 61 8.43 -4.44 6.76
C LEU A 61 8.49 -5.35 7.98
N ARG A 62 8.32 -6.66 7.76
CA ARG A 62 8.35 -7.68 8.81
C ARG A 62 9.30 -8.81 8.42
N TYR A 63 9.71 -9.60 9.40
CA TYR A 63 10.64 -10.70 9.22
C TYR A 63 10.09 -11.99 9.81
N ASP A 64 10.22 -13.08 9.08
CA ASP A 64 9.95 -14.45 9.54
C ASP A 64 11.15 -15.37 9.25
N GLU A 65 10.97 -16.68 9.44
CA GLU A 65 12.02 -17.69 9.20
C GLU A 65 12.48 -17.75 7.73
N GLU A 66 11.66 -17.30 6.78
CA GLU A 66 11.96 -17.26 5.35
C GLU A 66 12.53 -15.88 4.90
N GLY A 67 12.59 -14.91 5.82
CA GLY A 67 13.18 -13.58 5.60
C GLY A 67 12.19 -12.43 5.66
N GLU A 68 12.48 -11.35 4.95
CA GLU A 68 11.66 -10.14 4.93
C GLU A 68 10.39 -10.33 4.08
N TYR A 69 9.26 -9.82 4.59
CA TYR A 69 8.00 -9.72 3.87
C TYR A 69 7.29 -8.40 4.18
N ILE A 70 6.45 -7.97 3.25
CA ILE A 70 5.63 -6.77 3.37
C ILE A 70 4.28 -7.16 3.96
N TRP A 71 3.94 -6.57 5.11
CA TRP A 71 2.63 -6.73 5.72
C TRP A 71 1.72 -5.57 5.35
N LEU A 72 0.71 -5.80 4.50
CA LEU A 72 -0.24 -4.77 4.11
C LEU A 72 -1.27 -4.52 5.22
N ILE A 73 -1.42 -3.25 5.60
CA ILE A 73 -2.32 -2.85 6.69
C ILE A 73 -3.66 -2.38 6.14
N THR A 74 -3.66 -1.39 5.24
CA THR A 74 -4.89 -0.77 4.72
C THR A 74 -4.58 0.10 3.50
N TYR A 75 -5.63 0.55 2.80
CA TYR A 75 -5.48 1.45 1.66
C TYR A 75 -6.68 2.41 1.53
N TRP A 76 -6.50 3.52 0.83
CA TRP A 76 -7.60 4.42 0.45
C TRP A 76 -7.36 5.03 -0.92
N LYS A 77 -8.41 5.61 -1.53
CA LYS A 77 -8.24 6.46 -2.72
C LYS A 77 -7.42 7.68 -2.35
N SER A 78 -6.33 7.91 -3.07
CA SER A 78 -5.40 8.98 -2.70
C SER A 78 -6.08 10.33 -2.61
N THR A 79 -5.77 11.06 -1.55
CA THR A 79 -6.26 12.43 -1.35
C THR A 79 -5.66 13.37 -2.40
N LYS A 80 -6.23 14.58 -2.55
CA LYS A 80 -5.66 15.60 -3.45
C LYS A 80 -4.19 15.91 -3.15
N ARG A 81 -3.80 15.88 -1.87
CA ARG A 81 -2.43 16.12 -1.43
C ARG A 81 -1.49 14.96 -1.80
N GLU A 82 -1.95 13.72 -1.62
CA GLU A 82 -1.20 12.52 -2.00
C GLU A 82 -1.05 12.42 -3.52
N ARG A 83 -2.07 12.81 -4.28
CA ARG A 83 -1.97 12.94 -5.74
C ARG A 83 -0.93 13.96 -6.16
N ALA A 84 -0.97 15.17 -5.60
CA ALA A 84 0.03 16.20 -5.90
C ALA A 84 1.46 15.72 -5.56
N LEU A 85 1.61 14.96 -4.48
CA LEU A 85 2.89 14.32 -4.11
C LEU A 85 3.34 13.30 -5.15
N TYR A 86 2.45 12.48 -5.67
CA TYR A 86 2.75 11.53 -6.75
C TYR A 86 3.17 12.26 -8.02
N GLU A 87 2.38 13.24 -8.43
CA GLU A 87 2.61 14.04 -9.64
C GLU A 87 3.95 14.76 -9.58
N GLN A 88 4.33 15.37 -8.44
CA GLN A 88 5.62 16.06 -8.28
C GLN A 88 6.84 15.14 -8.45
N TYR A 89 6.71 13.85 -8.17
CA TYR A 89 7.83 12.90 -8.28
C TYR A 89 7.99 12.33 -9.69
N PHE A 90 6.89 12.24 -10.44
CA PHE A 90 6.84 11.57 -11.75
C PHE A 90 6.60 12.53 -12.94
N TYR A 91 6.30 13.81 -12.69
CA TYR A 91 6.09 14.87 -13.71
C TYR A 91 6.76 16.19 -13.30
#